data_AF-A0A0N0N4A1-F1
#
_entry.id   AF-A0A0N0N4A1-F1
#
_cell.length_a   1.000
_cell.length_b   1.000
_cell.length_c   1.000
_cell.angle_alpha   90.00
_cell.angle_beta   90.00
_cell.angle_gamma   90.00
#
_symmetry.space_group_name_H-M   'P 1'
#
loop_
_entity.id
_entity.type
_entity.pdbx_description
1 polymer ?
#
loop_
_entity_poly.entity_id
_entity_poly.type
_entity_poly.pdbx_seq_one_letter_code
_entity_poly.pdbx_strand_id
1 'polypeptide(L)'
;MAAIDRLTPVKVFGLGLGLGLALAALNAKNAPLTITAAASIDSAGLSVGQEITSLAIFVLIATLGLLAPLGVYMVEGERAKTTLGDWKDWSAQHNVAVMAVLFFVIGLKPLGDGIGILTS
;
A
#
# COMPACT_ATOMS: atom_id res chain seq x y z
N MET A 1 -11.36 14.00 -18.83
CA MET A 1 -10.00 14.08 -19.40
C MET A 1 -9.54 15.53 -19.62
N ALA A 2 -10.32 16.40 -20.27
CA ALA A 2 -9.92 17.77 -20.67
C ALA A 2 -9.38 18.74 -19.58
N ALA A 3 -9.63 18.49 -18.29
CA ALA A 3 -9.08 19.31 -17.19
C ALA A 3 -7.68 18.86 -16.75
N ILE A 4 -7.36 17.56 -16.88
CA ILE A 4 -6.05 16.99 -16.53
C ILE A 4 -5.02 17.31 -17.61
N ASP A 5 -5.44 17.32 -18.89
CA ASP A 5 -4.57 17.62 -20.04
C ASP A 5 -3.99 19.05 -20.02
N ARG A 6 -4.57 19.94 -19.20
CA ARG A 6 -4.11 21.34 -19.01
C ARG A 6 -3.13 21.50 -17.85
N LEU A 7 -2.93 20.47 -17.05
CA LEU A 7 -2.02 20.52 -15.92
C LEU A 7 -0.59 20.34 -16.41
N THR A 8 0.29 21.26 -16.03
CA THR A 8 1.72 21.09 -16.30
C THR A 8 2.26 19.86 -15.54
N PRO A 9 3.30 19.18 -16.05
CA PRO A 9 3.87 17.98 -15.41
C PRO A 9 4.19 18.20 -13.92
N VAL A 10 4.66 19.39 -13.57
CA VAL A 10 4.97 19.78 -12.18
C VAL A 10 3.71 19.83 -11.31
N LYS A 11 2.58 20.34 -11.82
CA LYS A 11 1.31 20.38 -11.08
C LYS A 11 0.73 18.97 -10.91
N VAL A 12 0.82 18.12 -11.92
CA VAL A 12 0.38 16.72 -11.83
C VAL A 12 1.21 15.98 -10.79
N PHE A 13 2.53 16.17 -10.78
CA PHE A 13 3.41 15.57 -9.79
C PHE A 13 3.09 16.06 -8.37
N GLY A 14 2.96 17.38 -8.17
CA GLY A 14 2.64 17.95 -6.86
C GLY A 14 1.27 17.50 -6.33
N LEU A 15 0.25 17.47 -7.19
CA LEU A 15 -1.08 16.97 -6.82
C LEU A 15 -1.05 15.47 -6.53
N GLY A 16 -0.38 14.68 -7.36
CA GLY A 16 -0.23 13.24 -7.19
C GLY A 16 0.50 12.88 -5.91
N LEU A 17 1.58 13.60 -5.59
CA LEU A 17 2.32 13.44 -4.35
C LEU A 17 1.44 13.81 -3.14
N GLY A 18 0.80 14.97 -3.17
CA GLY A 18 -0.08 15.41 -2.08
C GLY A 18 -1.25 14.47 -1.83
N LEU A 19 -1.93 14.04 -2.91
CA LEU A 19 -3.04 13.11 -2.82
C LEU A 19 -2.57 11.71 -2.39
N GLY A 20 -1.44 11.25 -2.90
CA GLY A 20 -0.84 9.96 -2.52
C GLY A 20 -0.49 9.91 -1.04
N LEU A 21 0.16 10.96 -0.52
CA LEU A 21 0.48 11.08 0.90
C LEU A 21 -0.77 11.17 1.77
N ALA A 22 -1.75 11.98 1.37
CA ALA A 22 -3.01 12.10 2.09
C ALA A 22 -3.77 10.77 2.11
N LEU A 23 -3.89 10.08 0.98
CA LEU A 23 -4.52 8.77 0.91
C LEU A 23 -3.73 7.73 1.69
N ALA A 24 -2.39 7.73 1.69
CA ALA A 24 -1.61 6.79 2.48
C ALA A 24 -1.82 7.01 3.98
N ALA A 25 -1.77 8.26 4.44
CA ALA A 25 -1.90 8.61 5.85
C ALA A 25 -3.34 8.48 6.39
N LEU A 26 -4.35 8.81 5.57
CA LEU A 26 -5.76 8.79 5.98
C LEU A 26 -6.43 7.43 5.73
N ASN A 27 -5.76 6.50 5.06
CA ASN A 27 -6.33 5.20 4.79
C ASN A 27 -6.28 4.31 6.03
N ALA A 28 -7.45 4.07 6.62
CA ALA A 28 -7.62 3.32 7.85
C ALA A 28 -7.03 1.90 7.83
N LYS A 29 -6.93 1.25 6.66
CA LYS A 29 -6.31 -0.08 6.56
C LYS A 29 -4.78 -0.01 6.41
N ASN A 30 -4.24 1.03 5.76
CA ASN A 30 -2.80 1.10 5.46
C ASN A 30 -2.00 1.85 6.54
N ALA A 31 -2.61 2.85 7.19
CA ALA A 31 -1.91 3.67 8.18
C ALA A 31 -1.39 2.85 9.37
N PRO A 32 -2.20 1.97 10.01
CA PRO A 32 -1.70 1.11 11.09
C PRO A 32 -0.53 0.22 10.65
N LEU A 33 -0.62 -0.39 9.45
CA LEU A 33 0.44 -1.26 8.92
C LEU A 33 1.76 -0.52 8.73
N THR A 34 1.67 0.68 8.16
CA THR A 34 2.86 1.51 7.89
C THR A 34 3.50 1.97 9.19
N ILE A 35 2.70 2.34 10.19
CA ILE A 35 3.19 2.73 11.52
C ILE A 35 3.85 1.54 12.22
N THR A 36 3.21 0.36 12.22
CA THR A 36 3.78 -0.84 12.83
C THR A 36 5.08 -1.27 12.15
N ALA A 37 5.15 -1.21 10.82
CA ALA A 37 6.37 -1.51 10.07
C ALA A 37 7.49 -0.52 10.40
N ALA A 38 7.19 0.79 10.40
CA ALA A 38 8.16 1.82 10.77
C ALA A 38 8.68 1.64 12.20
N ALA A 39 7.80 1.42 13.17
CA ALA A 39 8.18 1.16 14.56
C ALA A 39 9.01 -0.13 14.71
N SER A 40 8.72 -1.17 13.93
CA SER A 40 9.48 -2.42 13.94
C SER A 40 10.90 -2.24 13.37
N ILE A 41 11.06 -1.39 12.36
CA ILE A 41 12.37 -1.07 11.77
C ILE A 41 13.19 -0.21 12.73
N ASP A 42 12.57 0.83 13.32
CA ASP A 42 13.22 1.75 14.26
C ASP A 42 13.69 1.03 15.54
N SER A 43 12.87 0.14 16.08
CA SER A 43 13.19 -0.62 17.30
C SER A 43 14.21 -1.75 17.11
N ALA A 44 14.63 -2.05 15.88
CA ALA A 44 15.55 -3.16 15.58
C ALA A 44 17.03 -2.85 15.90
N GLY A 45 17.37 -1.63 16.32
CA GLY A 45 18.74 -1.25 16.69
C GLY A 45 19.71 -1.27 15.50
N LEU A 46 19.19 -1.03 14.30
CA LEU A 46 19.96 -1.06 13.06
C LEU A 46 20.88 0.16 12.94
N SER A 47 21.97 0.00 12.18
CA SER A 47 22.73 1.17 11.71
C SER A 47 21.89 1.98 10.72
N VAL A 48 22.17 3.28 10.58
CA VAL A 48 21.44 4.18 9.67
C VAL A 48 21.35 3.63 8.24
N GLY A 49 22.43 3.03 7.72
CA GLY A 49 22.43 2.43 6.39
C GLY A 49 21.50 1.22 6.26
N GLN A 50 21.40 0.38 7.29
CA GLN A 50 20.51 -0.78 7.32
C GLN A 50 19.05 -0.38 7.52
N GLU A 51 18.80 0.69 8.28
CA GLU A 51 17.46 1.25 8.47
C GLU A 51 16.92 1.81 7.14
N ILE A 52 17.71 2.63 6.44
CA ILE A 52 17.37 3.16 5.11
C ILE A 52 17.12 2.02 4.12
N THR A 53 17.95 0.98 4.15
CA THR A 53 17.80 -0.18 3.27
C THR A 53 16.50 -0.94 3.57
N SER A 54 16.19 -1.16 4.85
CA SER A 54 14.95 -1.82 5.28
C SER A 54 13.71 -1.02 4.87
N LEU A 55 13.74 0.31 5.04
CA LEU A 55 12.69 1.22 4.59
C LEU A 55 12.53 1.16 3.07
N ALA A 56 13.61 1.19 2.31
CA ALA A 56 13.57 1.09 0.85
C ALA A 56 12.93 -0.23 0.39
N ILE A 57 13.31 -1.36 1.01
CA ILE A 57 12.71 -2.66 0.72
C ILE A 57 11.21 -2.67 1.08
N PHE A 58 10.84 -2.14 2.24
CA PHE A 58 9.44 -2.02 2.64
C PHE A 58 8.62 -1.22 1.62
N VAL A 59 9.12 -0.06 1.18
CA VAL A 59 8.46 0.78 0.16
C VAL A 59 8.34 0.06 -1.18
N LEU A 60 9.40 -0.64 -1.61
CA LEU A 60 9.36 -1.43 -2.85
C LEU A 60 8.27 -2.49 -2.79
N ILE A 61 8.20 -3.26 -1.70
CA ILE A 61 7.17 -4.29 -1.51
C ILE A 61 5.78 -3.66 -1.45
N ALA A 62 5.61 -2.58 -0.68
CA ALA A 62 4.33 -1.91 -0.49
C ALA A 62 3.77 -1.32 -1.80
N THR A 63 4.64 -0.94 -2.74
CA THR A 63 4.24 -0.38 -4.04
C THR A 63 3.88 -1.42 -5.09
N LEU A 64 4.28 -2.69 -4.92
CA LEU A 64 3.98 -3.77 -5.88
C LEU A 64 2.48 -3.92 -6.17
N GLY A 65 1.63 -3.76 -5.14
CA GLY A 65 0.17 -3.86 -5.30
C GLY A 65 -0.41 -2.79 -6.23
N LEU A 66 0.21 -1.60 -6.31
CA LEU A 66 -0.16 -0.55 -7.24
C LEU A 66 0.48 -0.75 -8.62
N LEU A 67 1.69 -1.30 -8.67
CA LEU A 67 2.39 -1.57 -9.92
C LEU A 67 1.70 -2.63 -10.78
N ALA A 68 0.96 -3.57 -10.18
CA ALA A 68 0.21 -4.59 -10.93
C ALA A 68 -0.84 -3.99 -11.90
N PRO A 69 -1.85 -3.21 -11.46
CA PRO A 69 -2.81 -2.59 -12.39
C PRO A 69 -2.16 -1.57 -13.33
N LEU A 70 -1.10 -0.88 -12.88
CA LEU A 70 -0.33 0.02 -13.74
C LEU A 70 0.37 -0.74 -14.88
N GLY A 71 0.98 -1.89 -14.58
CA GLY A 71 1.64 -2.74 -15.57
C GLY A 71 0.65 -3.27 -16.61
N VAL A 72 -0.54 -3.70 -16.19
CA VAL A 72 -1.63 -4.11 -17.10
C VAL A 72 -2.03 -2.95 -18.01
N TYR A 73 -2.18 -1.75 -17.45
CA TYR A 73 -2.50 -0.55 -18.25
C TYR A 73 -1.44 -0.24 -19.30
N MET A 74 -0.14 -0.41 -18.97
CA MET A 74 0.95 -0.16 -19.90
C MET A 74 1.08 -1.22 -21.00
N VAL A 75 0.71 -2.47 -20.73
CA VAL A 75 0.89 -3.59 -21.68
C VAL A 75 -0.35 -3.80 -22.57
N GLU A 76 -1.57 -3.70 -22.03
CA GLU A 76 -2.79 -4.10 -22.75
C GLU A 76 -3.51 -2.98 -23.51
N GLY A 77 -3.09 -1.72 -23.33
CA GLY A 77 -3.65 -0.58 -24.07
C GLY A 77 -5.17 -0.46 -23.92
N GLU A 78 -5.90 -0.57 -25.04
CA GLU A 78 -7.37 -0.43 -25.05
C GLU A 78 -8.08 -1.56 -24.29
N ARG A 79 -7.49 -2.76 -24.21
CA ARG A 79 -8.06 -3.92 -23.49
C ARG A 79 -7.93 -3.79 -21.98
N ALA A 80 -7.00 -2.97 -21.48
CA ALA A 80 -6.80 -2.75 -20.06
C ALA A 80 -8.08 -2.23 -19.37
N LYS A 81 -8.94 -1.49 -20.09
CA LYS A 81 -10.22 -1.00 -19.55
C LYS A 81 -11.16 -2.14 -19.16
N THR A 82 -11.23 -3.19 -19.98
CA THR A 82 -12.05 -4.37 -19.70
C THR A 82 -11.41 -5.20 -18.58
N THR A 83 -10.14 -5.56 -18.72
CA THR A 83 -9.41 -6.37 -17.74
C THR A 83 -9.43 -5.76 -16.33
N LEU A 84 -9.09 -4.46 -16.23
CA LEU A 84 -9.10 -3.75 -14.94
C LEU A 84 -10.53 -3.48 -14.42
N GLY A 85 -11.50 -3.37 -15.32
CA GLY A 85 -12.92 -3.29 -14.97
C GLY A 85 -13.38 -4.57 -14.26
N ASP A 86 -13.12 -5.72 -14.87
CA ASP A 86 -13.48 -7.02 -14.31
C ASP A 86 -12.80 -7.26 -12.95
N TRP A 87 -11.51 -6.90 -12.83
CA TRP A 87 -10.77 -7.00 -11.57
C TRP A 87 -11.37 -6.11 -10.48
N LYS A 88 -11.74 -4.88 -10.83
CA LYS A 88 -12.39 -3.95 -9.91
C LYS A 88 -13.73 -4.50 -9.45
N ASP A 89 -14.54 -5.02 -10.36
CA ASP A 89 -15.89 -5.52 -10.05
C ASP A 89 -15.82 -6.77 -9.17
N TRP A 90 -14.92 -7.70 -9.48
CA TRP A 90 -14.63 -8.86 -8.63
C TRP A 90 -14.14 -8.42 -7.24
N SER A 91 -13.19 -7.47 -7.20
CA SER A 91 -12.66 -6.96 -5.93
C SER A 91 -13.73 -6.26 -5.11
N ALA A 92 -14.66 -5.55 -5.74
CA ALA A 92 -15.78 -4.88 -5.05
C ALA A 92 -16.76 -5.91 -4.49
N GLN A 93 -17.07 -6.95 -5.27
CA GLN A 93 -17.96 -8.04 -4.85
C GLN A 93 -17.41 -8.83 -3.66
N HIS A 94 -16.09 -9.08 -3.65
CA HIS A 94 -15.44 -9.88 -2.62
C HIS A 94 -14.73 -9.05 -1.52
N ASN A 95 -14.88 -7.72 -1.54
CA ASN A 95 -14.15 -6.82 -0.65
C ASN A 95 -14.29 -7.19 0.83
N VAL A 96 -15.49 -7.54 1.27
CA VAL A 96 -15.75 -7.90 2.69
C VAL A 96 -14.95 -9.14 3.09
N ALA A 97 -14.97 -10.20 2.28
CA ALA A 97 -14.25 -11.43 2.57
C ALA A 97 -12.73 -11.20 2.55
N VAL A 98 -12.23 -10.46 1.56
CA VAL A 98 -10.81 -10.11 1.45
C VAL A 98 -10.35 -9.30 2.66
N MET A 99 -11.10 -8.27 3.06
CA MET A 99 -10.75 -7.43 4.20
C MET A 99 -10.84 -8.20 5.53
N ALA A 100 -11.80 -9.12 5.68
CA ALA A 100 -11.89 -9.97 6.87
C ALA A 100 -10.65 -10.87 7.01
N VAL A 101 -10.26 -11.57 5.93
CA VAL A 101 -9.05 -12.41 5.93
C VAL A 101 -7.80 -11.57 6.15
N LEU A 102 -7.69 -10.42 5.50
CA LEU A 102 -6.56 -9.51 5.64
C LEU A 102 -6.38 -9.06 7.09
N PHE A 103 -7.43 -8.53 7.72
CA PHE A 103 -7.34 -8.05 9.10
C PHE A 103 -7.14 -9.18 10.09
N PHE A 104 -7.72 -10.35 9.83
CA PHE A 104 -7.46 -11.54 10.64
C PHE A 104 -5.98 -11.93 10.61
N VAL A 105 -5.39 -12.10 9.42
CA VAL A 105 -3.98 -12.50 9.28
C VAL A 105 -3.04 -11.46 9.88
N ILE A 106 -3.26 -10.19 9.60
CA ILE A 106 -2.42 -9.11 10.10
C ILE A 106 -2.55 -8.97 11.62
N GLY A 107 -3.76 -9.10 12.17
CA GLY A 107 -4.00 -8.98 13.61
C GLY A 107 -3.38 -10.11 14.43
N LEU A 108 -3.24 -11.31 13.85
CA LEU A 108 -2.67 -12.46 14.56
C LEU A 108 -1.22 -12.23 15.02
N LYS A 109 -0.41 -11.50 14.25
CA LYS A 109 0.99 -11.25 14.60
C LYS A 109 1.17 -10.45 15.89
N PRO A 110 0.64 -9.21 16.02
CA PRO A 110 0.77 -8.45 17.27
C PRO A 110 0.03 -9.11 18.43
N LEU A 111 -1.07 -9.85 18.17
CA LEU A 111 -1.72 -10.66 19.20
C LEU A 111 -0.79 -11.75 19.75
N GLY A 112 -0.11 -12.48 18.88
CA GLY A 112 0.86 -13.50 19.27
C GLY A 112 2.05 -12.90 20.04
N ASP A 113 2.58 -11.78 19.56
CA ASP A 113 3.69 -11.08 20.24
C ASP A 113 3.27 -10.61 21.65
N GLY A 114 2.04 -10.11 21.81
CA GLY A 114 1.49 -9.72 23.10
C GLY A 114 1.31 -10.88 24.08
N ILE A 115 0.82 -12.03 23.61
CA ILE A 115 0.71 -13.25 24.43
C ILE A 115 2.10 -13.74 24.85
N GLY A 116 3.09 -13.68 23.95
CA GLY A 116 4.47 -14.03 24.24
C GLY A 116 5.02 -13.27 25.44
N ILE A 117 4.82 -11.95 25.47
CA ILE A 117 5.25 -11.08 26.58
C ILE A 117 4.60 -11.46 27.92
N LEU A 118 3.35 -11.91 27.94
CA LEU A 118 2.64 -12.30 29.16
C LEU A 118 3.03 -13.68 29.70
N THR A 119 3.64 -14.51 28.86
CA THR A 119 3.97 -15.91 29.18
C THR A 119 5.47 -16.14 29.40
N SER A 120 6.31 -15.18 29.03
CA SER A 120 7.75 -15.13 29.30
C SER A 120 8.08 -14.40 30.60
#